data_AF-A0A2M7B5E1-F1
#
_entry.id   AF-A0A2M7B5E1-F1
#
_cell.length_a   1.000
_cell.length_b   1.000
_cell.length_c   1.000
_cell.angle_alpha   90.00
_cell.angle_beta   90.00
_cell.angle_gamma   90.00
#
_symmetry.space_group_name_H-M   'P 1'
#
loop_
_entity.id
_entity.type
_entity.pdbx_description
1 polymer ?
#
loop_
_entity_poly.entity_id
_entity_poly.type
_entity_poly.pdbx_seq_one_letter_code
_entity_poly.pdbx_strand_id
1 'polypeptide(L)'
;MKFSRYLNLTVLLTGVFLLLLAYNFIAGAVAAENVLKGWAWSFNTGWVNFNCEDREVCGQSDYKVSINPSTGELSGYAWSSNIGWIKSDPAGAYPINPQKSAYMYWDEKEKSVKMDGWMRACNVFKSDCSGDLKPSA
;
A
#
# COMPACT_ATOMS: atom_id res chain seq x y z
N MET A 1 -2.45 -40.28 -47.14
CA MET A 1 -2.79 -38.86 -46.92
C MET A 1 -3.40 -38.53 -45.55
N LYS A 2 -3.95 -39.49 -44.77
CA LYS A 2 -4.52 -39.22 -43.43
C LYS A 2 -3.47 -39.03 -42.31
N PHE A 3 -2.33 -39.74 -42.39
CA PHE A 3 -1.26 -39.72 -41.37
C PHE A 3 -0.62 -38.33 -41.17
N SER A 4 -0.42 -37.58 -42.26
CA SER A 4 0.11 -36.20 -42.21
C SER A 4 -0.83 -35.19 -41.54
N ARG A 5 -2.17 -35.42 -41.60
CA ARG A 5 -3.14 -34.54 -40.94
C ARG A 5 -3.14 -34.70 -39.42
N TYR A 6 -2.89 -35.91 -38.91
CA TYR A 6 -2.78 -36.17 -37.47
C TYR A 6 -1.47 -35.63 -36.88
N LEU A 7 -0.36 -35.70 -37.64
CA LEU A 7 0.94 -35.17 -37.22
C LEU A 7 0.92 -33.64 -37.05
N ASN A 8 0.24 -32.92 -37.95
CA ASN A 8 0.13 -31.46 -37.85
C ASN A 8 -0.76 -31.04 -36.66
N LEU A 9 -1.79 -31.81 -36.34
CA LEU A 9 -2.69 -31.53 -35.23
C LEU A 9 -2.01 -31.77 -33.87
N THR A 10 -1.22 -32.83 -33.74
CA THR A 10 -0.48 -33.11 -32.50
C THR A 10 0.59 -32.06 -32.23
N VAL A 11 1.31 -31.57 -33.26
CA VAL A 11 2.29 -30.47 -33.13
C VAL A 11 1.63 -29.15 -32.72
N LEU A 12 0.43 -28.86 -33.24
CA LEU A 12 -0.35 -27.70 -32.82
C LEU A 12 -0.80 -27.81 -31.36
N LEU A 13 -1.29 -28.97 -30.94
CA LEU A 13 -1.75 -29.19 -29.57
C LEU A 13 -0.61 -29.14 -28.55
N THR A 14 0.56 -29.69 -28.87
CA THR A 14 1.75 -29.59 -28.00
C THR A 14 2.30 -28.17 -27.97
N GLY A 15 2.29 -27.44 -29.10
CA GLY A 15 2.69 -26.03 -29.15
C GLY A 15 1.78 -25.13 -28.30
N VAL A 16 0.45 -25.32 -28.38
CA VAL A 16 -0.51 -24.60 -27.54
C VAL A 16 -0.33 -24.97 -26.07
N PHE A 17 -0.11 -26.24 -25.74
CA PHE A 17 0.12 -26.68 -24.37
C PHE A 17 1.41 -26.09 -23.77
N LEU A 18 2.49 -26.04 -24.55
CA LEU A 18 3.75 -25.39 -24.14
C LEU A 18 3.61 -23.87 -24.00
N LEU A 19 2.83 -23.22 -24.87
CA LEU A 19 2.50 -21.79 -24.74
C LEU A 19 1.68 -21.49 -23.48
N LEU A 20 0.71 -22.35 -23.15
CA LEU A 20 -0.09 -22.22 -21.93
C LEU A 20 0.74 -22.48 -20.67
N LEU A 21 1.65 -23.45 -20.69
CA LEU A 21 2.57 -23.70 -19.58
C LEU A 21 3.56 -22.54 -19.41
N ALA A 22 4.09 -21.99 -20.51
CA ALA A 22 4.95 -20.82 -20.47
C ALA A 22 4.20 -19.60 -19.90
N TYR A 23 2.95 -19.37 -20.28
CA TYR A 23 2.12 -18.28 -19.75
C TYR A 23 1.96 -18.33 -18.22
N ASN A 24 1.73 -19.53 -17.66
CA ASN A 24 1.66 -19.72 -16.22
C ASN A 24 3.02 -19.50 -15.50
N PHE A 25 4.14 -19.69 -16.20
CA PHE A 25 5.49 -19.48 -15.65
C PHE A 25 5.90 -18.00 -15.61
N ILE A 26 5.37 -17.17 -16.53
CA ILE A 26 5.57 -15.70 -16.55
C ILE A 26 4.46 -14.93 -15.82
N ALA A 27 3.38 -15.58 -15.37
CA ALA A 27 2.51 -15.08 -14.31
C ALA A 27 3.24 -15.14 -12.94
N GLY A 28 4.48 -14.67 -12.92
CA GLY A 28 5.34 -14.61 -11.75
C GLY A 28 4.89 -13.47 -10.85
N ALA A 29 4.75 -13.81 -9.56
CA ALA A 29 4.70 -12.93 -8.40
C ALA A 29 4.25 -11.49 -8.68
N VAL A 30 2.97 -11.18 -8.41
CA VAL A 30 2.59 -9.80 -8.11
C VAL A 30 3.52 -9.33 -7.01
N ALA A 31 4.27 -8.25 -7.27
CA ALA A 31 5.05 -7.62 -6.22
C ALA A 31 4.07 -7.32 -5.08
N ALA A 32 4.32 -7.89 -3.90
CA ALA A 32 3.55 -7.50 -2.73
C ALA A 32 3.80 -6.00 -2.56
N GLU A 33 2.79 -5.19 -2.86
CA GLU A 33 2.90 -3.77 -2.63
C GLU A 33 2.95 -3.58 -1.11
N ASN A 34 4.05 -2.99 -0.62
CA ASN A 34 4.19 -2.65 0.79
C ASN A 34 3.41 -1.36 1.08
N VAL A 35 2.12 -1.34 0.72
CA VAL A 35 1.21 -0.21 0.91
C VAL A 35 0.08 -0.64 1.83
N LEU A 36 -0.30 0.24 2.74
CA LEU A 36 -1.48 0.06 3.57
C LEU A 36 -2.72 0.34 2.72
N LYS A 37 -3.76 -0.46 2.92
CA LYS A 37 -5.11 -0.26 2.36
C LYS A 37 -6.14 -0.33 3.49
N GLY A 38 -7.31 0.25 3.25
CA GLY A 38 -8.42 0.26 4.19
C GLY A 38 -8.47 1.50 5.08
N TRP A 39 -9.18 1.35 6.20
CA TRP A 39 -9.65 2.47 7.00
C TRP A 39 -9.41 2.25 8.49
N ALA A 40 -9.11 3.32 9.21
CA ALA A 40 -9.17 3.40 10.67
C ALA A 40 -10.27 4.36 11.10
N TRP A 41 -10.84 4.14 12.28
CA TRP A 41 -11.88 4.99 12.85
C TRP A 41 -11.50 5.49 14.22
N SER A 42 -11.80 6.75 14.49
CA SER A 42 -11.84 7.32 15.83
C SER A 42 -13.07 8.22 15.97
N PHE A 43 -13.62 8.32 17.18
CA PHE A 43 -14.80 9.13 17.43
C PHE A 43 -14.57 10.63 17.17
N ASN A 44 -13.39 11.14 17.53
CA ASN A 44 -13.05 12.56 17.39
C ASN A 44 -12.51 12.92 15.99
N THR A 45 -11.85 11.97 15.32
CA THR A 45 -11.18 12.17 14.03
C THR A 45 -12.01 11.66 12.86
N GLY A 46 -13.04 10.86 13.11
CA GLY A 46 -13.78 10.18 12.06
C GLY A 46 -12.95 9.10 11.37
N TRP A 47 -13.31 8.84 10.12
CA TRP A 47 -12.62 7.87 9.28
C TRP A 47 -11.30 8.42 8.75
N VAL A 48 -10.27 7.59 8.79
CA VAL A 48 -8.95 7.82 8.22
C VAL A 48 -8.71 6.75 7.16
N ASN A 49 -8.49 7.19 5.93
CA ASN A 49 -8.16 6.31 4.81
C ASN A 49 -6.65 6.34 4.53
N PHE A 50 -6.07 5.17 4.26
CA PHE A 50 -4.63 5.03 4.04
C PHE A 50 -4.23 5.00 2.56
N ASN A 51 -5.17 4.88 1.63
CA ASN A 51 -4.87 4.69 0.21
C ASN A 51 -6.00 5.21 -0.69
N CYS A 52 -5.63 6.09 -1.63
CA CYS A 52 -6.54 6.65 -2.62
C CYS A 52 -7.34 5.60 -3.41
N GLU A 53 -6.83 4.36 -3.52
CA GLU A 53 -7.51 3.26 -4.21
C GLU A 53 -8.80 2.86 -3.49
N ASP A 54 -8.83 2.92 -2.16
CA ASP A 54 -10.01 2.55 -1.37
C ASP A 54 -11.21 3.48 -1.61
N ARG A 55 -10.95 4.67 -2.17
CA ARG A 55 -11.95 5.67 -2.53
C ARG A 55 -12.05 5.91 -4.05
N GLU A 56 -11.26 5.20 -4.84
CA GLU A 56 -11.16 5.40 -6.30
C GLU A 56 -10.80 6.85 -6.71
N VAL A 57 -9.99 7.54 -5.89
CA VAL A 57 -9.61 8.95 -6.11
C VAL A 57 -8.15 9.14 -6.54
N CYS A 58 -7.40 8.08 -6.84
CA CYS A 58 -5.98 8.21 -7.17
C CYS A 58 -5.68 9.11 -8.37
N GLY A 59 -6.63 9.25 -9.32
CA GLY A 59 -6.51 10.19 -10.44
C GLY A 59 -6.63 11.67 -10.03
N GLN A 60 -7.19 11.96 -8.86
CA GLN A 60 -7.32 13.30 -8.29
C GLN A 60 -6.26 13.55 -7.21
N SER A 61 -5.99 12.53 -6.39
CA SER A 61 -5.08 12.61 -5.26
C SER A 61 -4.43 11.24 -5.02
N ASP A 62 -3.21 11.06 -5.53
CA ASP A 62 -2.44 9.81 -5.42
C ASP A 62 -1.72 9.70 -4.06
N TYR A 63 -2.50 9.62 -2.98
CA TYR A 63 -1.97 9.38 -1.63
C TYR A 63 -1.98 7.90 -1.28
N LYS A 64 -0.94 7.48 -0.57
CA LYS A 64 -0.83 6.16 0.05
C LYS A 64 0.09 6.23 1.25
N VAL A 65 -0.11 5.34 2.21
CA VAL A 65 0.87 5.04 3.26
C VAL A 65 1.59 3.75 2.89
N SER A 66 2.92 3.81 2.87
CA SER A 66 3.80 2.69 2.54
C SER A 66 4.57 2.21 3.76
N ILE A 67 4.99 0.96 3.74
CA ILE A 67 5.80 0.31 4.78
C ILE A 67 7.17 -0.01 4.18
N ASN A 68 8.24 0.32 4.88
CA ASN A 68 9.54 -0.26 4.60
C ASN A 68 9.60 -1.69 5.18
N PRO A 69 9.66 -2.75 4.38
CA PRO A 69 9.58 -4.13 4.88
C PRO A 69 10.81 -4.53 5.72
N SER A 70 11.93 -3.82 5.60
CA SER A 70 13.15 -4.10 6.36
C SER A 70 13.19 -3.40 7.71
N THR A 71 12.57 -2.21 7.83
CA THR A 71 12.59 -1.42 9.07
C THR A 71 11.25 -1.33 9.78
N GLY A 72 10.16 -1.67 9.09
CA GLY A 72 8.78 -1.48 9.56
C GLY A 72 8.32 -0.03 9.52
N GLU A 73 9.15 0.91 9.08
CA GLU A 73 8.81 2.34 9.12
C GLU A 73 7.75 2.69 8.08
N LEU A 74 6.79 3.51 8.49
CA LEU A 74 5.75 4.01 7.59
C LEU A 74 6.20 5.29 6.91
N SER A 75 5.75 5.52 5.68
CA SER A 75 5.95 6.76 4.94
C SER A 75 4.72 7.14 4.12
N GLY A 76 4.61 8.43 3.77
CA GLY A 76 3.49 8.94 2.98
C GLY A 76 2.36 9.54 3.84
N TYR A 77 1.17 9.58 3.26
CA TYR A 77 0.05 10.33 3.80
C TYR A 77 -1.23 9.51 3.80
N ALA A 78 -1.93 9.55 4.93
CA ALA A 78 -3.33 9.18 5.06
C ALA A 78 -4.22 10.42 4.96
N TRP A 79 -5.52 10.21 4.78
CA TRP A 79 -6.52 11.26 4.61
C TRP A 79 -7.72 11.05 5.52
N SER A 80 -8.22 12.14 6.09
CA SER A 80 -9.52 12.18 6.75
C SER A 80 -10.31 13.40 6.29
N SER A 81 -11.61 13.23 6.01
CA SER A 81 -12.51 14.34 5.73
C SER A 81 -12.65 15.33 6.89
N ASN A 82 -12.37 14.89 8.12
CA ASN A 82 -12.64 15.67 9.32
C ASN A 82 -11.41 16.47 9.79
N ILE A 83 -10.20 15.94 9.60
CA ILE A 83 -8.96 16.58 10.08
C ILE A 83 -7.90 16.82 8.99
N GLY A 84 -8.20 16.43 7.76
CA GLY A 84 -7.31 16.64 6.62
C GLY A 84 -6.19 15.60 6.49
N TRP A 85 -5.04 16.05 6.01
CA TRP A 85 -3.88 15.22 5.70
C TRP A 85 -3.19 14.73 6.98
N ILE A 86 -2.78 13.47 7.01
CA ILE A 86 -2.07 12.87 8.14
C ILE A 86 -0.77 12.28 7.62
N LYS A 87 0.36 12.82 8.05
CA LYS A 87 1.70 12.32 7.68
C LYS A 87 2.08 11.15 8.58
N SER A 88 2.55 10.05 8.00
CA SER A 88 2.92 8.83 8.75
C SER A 88 4.37 8.84 9.26
N ASP A 89 5.22 9.64 8.65
CA ASP A 89 6.66 9.82 8.95
C ASP A 89 7.01 11.25 9.43
N PRO A 90 6.23 11.87 10.34
CA PRO A 90 6.53 13.23 10.75
C PRO A 90 7.88 13.29 11.48
N ALA A 91 8.71 14.28 11.15
CA ALA A 91 9.86 14.59 12.00
C ALA A 91 9.40 15.00 13.39
N GLY A 92 10.19 14.68 14.42
CA GLY A 92 9.91 15.06 15.81
C GLY A 92 9.88 16.58 16.06
N ALA A 93 9.67 17.03 17.30
CA ALA A 93 9.51 16.25 18.53
C ALA A 93 8.15 15.53 18.63
N TYR A 94 8.09 14.47 19.45
CA TYR A 94 6.88 13.70 19.68
C TYR A 94 6.31 13.93 21.08
N PRO A 95 4.98 13.86 21.28
CA PRO A 95 4.36 14.19 22.57
C PRO A 95 4.88 13.35 23.74
N ILE A 96 5.04 12.04 23.55
CA ILE A 96 5.55 11.09 24.55
C ILE A 96 6.30 9.94 23.84
N ASN A 97 6.95 9.08 24.63
CA ASN A 97 7.58 7.87 24.10
C ASN A 97 6.55 6.97 23.37
N PRO A 98 6.95 6.29 22.29
CA PRO A 98 8.29 6.33 21.69
C PRO A 98 8.54 7.66 20.96
N GLN A 99 9.77 8.17 21.05
CA GLN A 99 10.19 9.35 20.29
C GLN A 99 10.50 8.99 18.83
N LYS A 100 9.52 8.37 18.15
CA LYS A 100 9.64 7.89 16.77
C LYS A 100 8.30 8.03 16.03
N SER A 101 8.38 8.24 14.71
CA SER A 101 7.23 8.19 13.80
C SER A 101 6.63 6.79 13.76
N ALA A 102 5.45 6.65 13.16
CA ALA A 102 4.74 5.38 13.15
C ALA A 102 5.53 4.27 12.44
N TYR A 103 5.57 3.08 13.06
CA TYR A 103 6.21 1.88 12.53
C TYR A 103 5.42 0.63 12.91
N MET A 104 5.63 -0.42 12.14
CA MET A 104 5.08 -1.75 12.37
C MET A 104 6.18 -2.72 12.78
N TYR A 105 5.86 -3.65 13.66
CA TYR A 105 6.80 -4.67 14.11
C TYR A 105 6.07 -5.98 14.40
N TRP A 106 6.81 -7.10 14.33
CA TRP A 106 6.30 -8.40 14.74
C TRP A 106 6.45 -8.56 16.25
N ASP A 107 5.34 -8.78 16.94
CA ASP A 107 5.34 -9.09 18.37
C ASP A 107 5.45 -10.60 18.55
N GLU A 108 6.61 -11.05 19.04
CA GLU A 108 6.89 -12.47 19.25
C GLU A 108 6.06 -13.10 20.36
N LYS A 109 5.53 -12.33 21.31
CA LYS A 109 4.69 -12.84 22.39
C LYS A 109 3.27 -13.04 21.90
N GLU A 110 2.76 -12.02 21.20
CA GLU A 110 1.38 -11.98 20.69
C GLU A 110 1.22 -12.65 19.32
N LYS A 111 2.32 -13.12 18.71
CA LYS A 111 2.37 -13.72 17.37
C LYS A 111 1.56 -12.93 16.34
N SER A 112 1.68 -11.61 16.40
CA SER A 112 0.91 -10.69 15.56
C SER A 112 1.71 -9.45 15.22
N VAL A 113 1.34 -8.80 14.11
CA VAL A 113 1.90 -7.51 13.75
C VAL A 113 1.26 -6.42 14.61
N LYS A 114 2.09 -5.58 15.22
CA LYS A 114 1.69 -4.42 15.99
C LYS A 114 2.15 -3.15 15.30
N MET A 115 1.50 -2.05 15.64
CA MET A 115 1.84 -0.70 15.20
C MET A 115 2.06 0.17 16.43
N ASP A 116 3.11 0.98 16.41
CA ASP A 116 3.48 1.92 17.48
C ASP A 116 4.09 3.20 16.86
N GLY A 117 4.28 4.24 17.66
CA GLY A 117 4.80 5.53 17.22
C GLY A 117 3.73 6.55 16.82
N TRP A 118 4.17 7.63 16.19
CA TRP A 118 3.35 8.82 15.96
C TRP A 118 3.10 9.12 14.47
N MET A 119 1.85 9.45 14.16
CA MET A 119 1.46 10.14 12.94
C MET A 119 1.03 11.57 13.28
N ARG A 120 1.14 12.51 12.33
CA ARG A 120 0.82 13.92 12.56
C ARG A 120 -0.26 14.40 11.61
N ALA A 121 -1.32 14.97 12.17
CA ALA A 121 -2.30 15.73 11.40
C ALA A 121 -1.67 17.02 10.87
N CYS A 122 -1.52 17.11 9.56
CA CYS A 122 -1.10 18.29 8.82
C CYS A 122 -2.36 18.92 8.23
N ASN A 123 -3.03 19.84 8.95
CA ASN A 123 -4.37 20.33 8.58
C ASN A 123 -4.55 20.61 7.08
N VAL A 124 -3.52 21.06 6.33
CA VAL A 124 -3.56 20.94 4.85
C VAL A 124 -2.17 21.10 4.20
N PHE A 125 -1.03 20.69 4.75
CA PHE A 125 0.27 21.16 4.21
C PHE A 125 1.03 20.19 3.28
N LYS A 126 1.67 20.72 2.22
CA LYS A 126 2.43 19.96 1.20
C LYS A 126 3.77 19.38 1.70
N SER A 127 4.46 20.03 2.63
CA SER A 127 5.81 19.61 3.09
C SER A 127 5.89 19.51 4.60
N ASP A 128 5.97 18.29 5.15
CA ASP A 128 6.20 18.05 6.59
C ASP A 128 5.27 18.81 7.55
N CYS A 129 3.99 18.90 7.18
CA CYS A 129 3.00 19.71 7.89
C CYS A 129 3.30 21.23 7.90
N SER A 130 4.01 21.73 6.90
CA SER A 130 4.34 23.15 6.72
C SER A 130 4.27 23.57 5.24
N GLY A 131 4.21 24.88 4.99
CA GLY A 131 4.24 25.46 3.64
C GLY A 131 2.86 25.57 2.98
N ASP A 132 2.80 25.29 1.68
CA ASP A 132 1.59 25.46 0.87
C ASP A 132 0.49 24.47 1.21
N LEU A 133 -0.75 24.87 0.96
CA LEU A 133 -1.89 24.00 1.13
C LEU A 133 -1.91 22.88 0.06
N LYS A 134 -1.91 21.63 0.50
CA LYS A 134 -2.23 20.43 -0.28
C LYS A 134 -3.76 20.33 -0.37
N PRO A 135 -4.32 20.23 -1.59
CA PRO A 135 -5.77 20.12 -1.76
C PRO A 135 -6.32 18.88 -1.06
N SER A 136 -7.61 18.94 -0.71
CA SER A 136 -8.34 17.81 -0.14
C SER A 136 -8.37 16.62 -1.09
N ALA A 137 -8.41 15.41 -0.52
CA ALA A 137 -8.44 14.15 -1.26
C ALA A 137 -9.84 13.56 -1.42
#